data_AF-A0A531LNC8-F1
#
_entry.id   AF-A0A531LNC8-F1
#
_cell.length_a   1.000
_cell.length_b   1.000
_cell.length_c   1.000
_cell.angle_alpha   90.00
_cell.angle_beta   90.00
_cell.angle_gamma   90.00
#
_symmetry.space_group_name_H-M   'P 1'
#
loop_
_entity.id
_entity.type
_entity.pdbx_description
1 polymer ?
#
loop_
_entity_poly.entity_id
_entity_poly.type
_entity_poly.pdbx_seq_one_letter_code
_entity_poly.pdbx_strand_id
1 'polypeptide(L)'
;VGADQNFKIAKNQGTDIGADRSAKIAKDDLTEVGGNSALKIAKKSLVDIGEDGGIKVGKTLSIEAGDAIVIKCGSAAIGMKKDGTITIEGKDITVIGSGEIEVKASKNITMKGSK
;
A
#
# COMPACT_ATOMS: atom_id res chain seq x y z
N VAL A 1 4.30 -7.68 -35.86
CA VAL A 1 5.15 -6.50 -35.55
C VAL A 1 6.51 -7.04 -35.19
N GLY A 2 7.58 -6.65 -35.90
CA GLY A 2 8.95 -7.17 -35.68
C GLY A 2 9.96 -6.11 -35.21
N ALA A 3 9.47 -4.91 -34.89
CA ALA A 3 10.23 -3.76 -34.41
C ALA A 3 9.32 -2.97 -33.45
N ASP A 4 9.40 -1.64 -33.46
CA ASP A 4 8.63 -0.77 -32.57
C ASP A 4 7.19 -0.53 -33.05
N GLN A 5 6.29 -0.31 -32.10
CA GLN A 5 4.92 0.14 -32.34
C GLN A 5 4.70 1.44 -31.58
N ASN A 6 4.26 2.49 -32.28
CA ASN A 6 3.97 3.80 -31.69
C ASN A 6 2.52 4.20 -31.99
N PHE A 7 1.79 4.62 -30.96
CA PHE A 7 0.45 5.18 -31.09
C PHE A 7 0.44 6.59 -30.54
N LYS A 8 -0.03 7.54 -31.36
CA LYS A 8 -0.23 8.93 -30.93
C LYS A 8 -1.70 9.29 -31.05
N ILE A 9 -2.28 9.74 -29.95
CA ILE A 9 -3.66 10.20 -29.89
C ILE A 9 -3.61 11.66 -29.45
N ALA A 10 -4.08 12.58 -30.30
CA ALA A 10 -3.93 14.02 -30.07
C ALA A 10 -4.94 14.59 -29.04
N LYS A 11 -5.97 13.81 -28.70
CA LYS A 11 -7.03 14.20 -27.75
C LYS A 11 -7.35 13.02 -26.83
N ASN A 12 -8.55 12.45 -26.93
CA ASN A 12 -9.05 11.47 -25.98
C ASN A 12 -8.98 10.05 -26.55
N GLN A 13 -8.67 9.08 -25.69
CA GLN A 13 -8.76 7.65 -25.98
C GLN A 13 -9.78 7.01 -25.04
N GLY A 14 -10.74 6.28 -25.61
CA GLY A 14 -11.65 5.38 -24.87
C GLY A 14 -11.33 3.93 -25.20
N THR A 15 -11.52 3.03 -24.25
CA THR A 15 -11.35 1.60 -24.48
C THR A 15 -12.35 0.85 -23.61
N ASP A 16 -13.27 0.14 -24.26
CA ASP A 16 -14.24 -0.75 -23.62
C ASP A 16 -13.90 -2.19 -23.96
N ILE A 17 -13.74 -3.02 -22.93
CA ILE A 17 -13.39 -4.43 -23.07
C ILE A 17 -14.55 -5.22 -22.47
N GLY A 18 -15.30 -5.92 -23.32
CA GLY A 18 -16.53 -6.62 -22.91
C GLY A 18 -16.31 -7.88 -22.06
N ALA A 19 -15.07 -8.33 -21.94
CA ALA A 19 -14.66 -9.49 -21.16
C ALA A 19 -13.27 -9.23 -20.56
N ASP A 20 -12.31 -10.12 -20.78
CA ASP A 20 -11.01 -10.07 -20.12
C ASP A 20 -9.95 -9.28 -20.91
N ARG A 21 -9.09 -8.57 -20.19
CA ARG A 21 -7.83 -8.01 -20.69
C ARG A 21 -6.67 -8.73 -20.04
N SER A 22 -5.82 -9.38 -20.84
CA SER A 22 -4.54 -9.94 -20.39
C SER A 22 -3.40 -9.18 -21.06
N ALA A 23 -2.38 -8.81 -20.29
CA ALA A 23 -1.19 -8.12 -20.79
C ALA A 23 0.05 -8.79 -20.20
N LYS A 24 1.04 -9.07 -21.05
CA LYS A 24 2.36 -9.58 -20.66
C LYS A 24 3.42 -8.67 -21.23
N ILE A 25 4.13 -7.98 -20.35
CA ILE A 25 5.28 -7.15 -20.70
C ILE A 25 6.52 -7.94 -20.31
N ALA A 26 7.41 -8.22 -21.28
CA ALA A 26 8.57 -9.08 -21.06
C ALA A 26 9.76 -8.37 -20.40
N LYS A 27 9.77 -7.04 -20.45
CA LYS A 27 10.86 -6.20 -19.92
C LYS A 27 10.28 -5.09 -19.04
N ASP A 28 10.29 -3.85 -19.51
CA ASP A 28 9.93 -2.68 -18.72
C ASP A 28 8.54 -2.15 -19.12
N ASP A 29 7.70 -1.82 -18.13
CA ASP A 29 6.43 -1.11 -18.31
C ASP A 29 6.50 0.25 -17.60
N LEU A 30 6.59 1.34 -18.37
CA LEU A 30 6.63 2.70 -17.86
C LEU A 30 5.33 3.41 -18.20
N THR A 31 4.64 3.88 -17.17
CA THR A 31 3.44 4.71 -17.30
C THR A 31 3.67 6.06 -16.64
N GLU A 32 3.52 7.13 -17.40
CA GLU A 32 3.57 8.51 -16.90
C GLU A 32 2.20 9.18 -17.09
N VAL A 33 1.66 9.76 -16.02
CA VAL A 33 0.39 10.49 -16.03
C VAL A 33 0.66 11.90 -15.53
N GLY A 34 0.57 12.89 -16.42
CA GLY A 34 0.78 14.31 -16.06
C GLY A 34 -0.38 14.96 -15.29
N GLY A 35 -1.54 14.28 -15.24
CA GLY A 35 -2.74 14.72 -14.52
C GLY A 35 -3.12 13.76 -13.40
N ASN A 36 -4.43 13.57 -13.19
CA ASN A 36 -4.95 12.66 -12.17
C ASN A 36 -5.08 11.23 -12.71
N SER A 37 -4.73 10.23 -11.89
CA SER A 37 -5.00 8.82 -12.14
C SER A 37 -6.00 8.28 -11.12
N ALA A 38 -7.02 7.56 -11.58
CA ALA A 38 -8.03 6.93 -10.73
C ALA A 38 -8.21 5.46 -11.15
N LEU A 39 -8.01 4.55 -10.20
CA LEU A 39 -8.17 3.11 -10.39
C LEU A 39 -9.33 2.62 -9.50
N LYS A 40 -10.38 2.07 -10.12
CA LYS A 40 -11.52 1.48 -9.42
C LYS A 40 -11.58 -0.01 -9.74
N ILE A 41 -11.49 -0.84 -8.72
CA ILE A 41 -11.52 -2.31 -8.84
C ILE A 41 -12.71 -2.81 -8.04
N ALA A 42 -13.66 -3.46 -8.69
CA ALA A 42 -14.91 -3.89 -8.06
C ALA A 42 -14.78 -5.12 -7.15
N LYS A 43 -13.71 -5.91 -7.34
CA LYS A 43 -13.46 -7.14 -6.59
C LYS A 43 -12.08 -7.05 -5.91
N LYS A 44 -11.16 -7.94 -6.26
CA LYS A 44 -9.84 -8.05 -5.63
C LYS A 44 -8.77 -7.35 -6.46
N SER A 45 -7.81 -6.73 -5.79
CA SER A 45 -6.52 -6.30 -6.34
C SER A 45 -5.39 -7.08 -5.65
N LEU A 46 -4.35 -7.44 -6.40
CA LEU A 46 -3.11 -8.02 -5.90
C LEU A 46 -1.95 -7.36 -6.66
N VAL A 47 -0.96 -6.89 -5.92
CA VAL A 47 0.31 -6.42 -6.45
C VAL A 47 1.38 -7.32 -5.85
N ASP A 48 2.06 -8.06 -6.71
CA ASP A 48 3.14 -8.98 -6.33
C ASP A 48 4.44 -8.48 -6.97
N ILE A 49 5.46 -8.28 -6.14
CA ILE A 49 6.74 -7.66 -6.52
C ILE A 49 7.84 -8.63 -6.09
N GLY A 50 8.65 -9.09 -7.05
CA GLY A 50 9.68 -10.10 -6.79
C GLY A 50 10.93 -9.57 -6.06
N GLU A 51 11.17 -8.26 -6.13
CA GLU A 51 12.28 -7.58 -5.49
C GLU A 51 11.76 -6.39 -4.66
N ASP A 52 12.21 -5.17 -4.95
CA ASP A 52 11.87 -3.98 -4.17
C ASP A 52 10.64 -3.23 -4.70
N GLY A 53 9.79 -2.78 -3.78
CA GLY A 53 8.63 -1.92 -4.06
C GLY A 53 8.71 -0.60 -3.30
N GLY A 54 8.27 0.51 -3.92
CA GLY A 54 8.30 1.84 -3.31
C GLY A 54 7.04 2.65 -3.61
N ILE A 55 6.55 3.37 -2.59
CA ILE A 55 5.43 4.31 -2.72
C ILE A 55 5.90 5.66 -2.16
N LYS A 56 6.08 6.65 -3.03
CA LYS A 56 6.44 8.02 -2.63
C LYS A 56 5.27 8.95 -2.89
N VAL A 57 4.78 9.60 -1.83
CA VAL A 57 3.68 10.56 -1.91
C VAL A 57 4.16 11.93 -1.44
N GLY A 58 4.00 12.96 -2.28
CA GLY A 58 4.49 14.30 -1.97
C GLY A 58 3.65 15.08 -0.95
N LYS A 59 2.42 14.62 -0.68
CA LYS A 59 1.50 15.20 0.31
C LYS A 59 0.98 14.11 1.24
N THR A 60 -0.30 13.74 1.15
CA THR A 60 -0.95 12.79 2.07
C THR A 60 -1.13 11.42 1.45
N LEU A 61 -0.69 10.37 2.15
CA LEU A 61 -1.08 8.99 1.89
C LEU A 61 -2.22 8.61 2.84
N SER A 62 -3.41 8.32 2.29
CA SER A 62 -4.55 7.80 3.06
C SER A 62 -4.75 6.32 2.74
N ILE A 63 -4.88 5.50 3.78
CA ILE A 63 -5.18 4.07 3.68
C ILE A 63 -6.42 3.80 4.53
N GLU A 64 -7.53 3.48 3.86
CA GLU A 64 -8.80 3.15 4.49
C GLU A 64 -9.18 1.72 4.15
N ALA A 65 -9.51 0.92 5.16
CA ALA A 65 -9.97 -0.45 5.00
C ALA A 65 -11.18 -0.70 5.90
N GLY A 66 -12.18 -1.43 5.38
CA GLY A 66 -13.44 -1.68 6.09
C GLY A 66 -13.36 -2.76 7.17
N ASP A 67 -12.33 -3.60 7.18
CA ASP A 67 -12.22 -4.72 8.14
C ASP A 67 -10.89 -4.73 8.88
N ALA A 68 -9.76 -4.73 8.16
CA ALA A 68 -8.43 -4.72 8.77
C ALA A 68 -7.34 -4.12 7.86
N ILE A 69 -6.28 -3.63 8.48
CA ILE A 69 -5.01 -3.26 7.85
C ILE A 69 -3.90 -4.08 8.52
N VAL A 70 -3.05 -4.74 7.74
CA VAL A 70 -1.90 -5.50 8.24
C VAL A 70 -0.66 -5.14 7.44
N ILE A 71 0.39 -4.67 8.13
CA ILE A 71 1.72 -4.41 7.58
C ILE A 71 2.65 -5.44 8.22
N LYS A 72 3.22 -6.34 7.41
CA LYS A 72 4.02 -7.47 7.92
C LYS A 72 5.38 -7.53 7.24
N CYS A 73 6.41 -7.84 8.02
CA CYS A 73 7.76 -8.13 7.55
C CYS A 73 8.34 -9.29 8.36
N GLY A 74 8.45 -10.48 7.74
CA GLY A 74 8.88 -11.70 8.44
C GLY A 74 8.02 -11.96 9.70
N SER A 75 8.66 -11.92 10.87
CA SER A 75 8.01 -12.10 12.19
C SER A 75 7.48 -10.80 12.83
N ALA A 76 7.72 -9.64 12.22
CA ALA A 76 7.21 -8.36 12.72
C ALA A 76 5.89 -8.01 12.01
N ALA A 77 4.95 -7.40 12.73
CA ALA A 77 3.67 -6.99 12.18
C ALA A 77 3.10 -5.76 12.90
N ILE A 78 2.42 -4.91 12.14
CA ILE A 78 1.51 -3.88 12.63
C ILE A 78 0.12 -4.20 12.10
N GLY A 79 -0.86 -4.32 12.99
CA GLY A 79 -2.23 -4.66 12.65
C GLY A 79 -3.22 -3.64 13.17
N MET A 80 -4.27 -3.36 12.41
CA MET A 80 -5.43 -2.58 12.83
C MET A 80 -6.70 -3.31 12.42
N LYS A 81 -7.73 -3.30 13.27
CA LYS A 81 -9.04 -3.92 13.02
C LYS A 81 -10.15 -2.88 13.08
N LYS A 82 -11.31 -3.19 12.48
CA LYS A 82 -12.51 -2.33 12.52
C LYS A 82 -13.05 -2.05 13.92
N ASP A 83 -12.70 -2.86 14.91
CA ASP A 83 -13.07 -2.66 16.33
C ASP A 83 -12.16 -1.64 17.05
N GLY A 84 -11.16 -1.09 16.36
CA GLY A 84 -10.19 -0.14 16.89
C GLY A 84 -8.97 -0.79 17.56
N THR A 85 -8.88 -2.12 17.60
CA THR A 85 -7.70 -2.81 18.13
C THR A 85 -6.50 -2.57 17.22
N ILE A 86 -5.39 -2.12 17.82
CA ILE A 86 -4.09 -1.96 17.16
C ILE A 86 -3.08 -2.90 17.82
N THR A 87 -2.33 -3.65 17.02
CA THR A 87 -1.27 -4.56 17.46
C THR A 87 0.06 -4.15 16.83
N ILE A 88 1.13 -4.14 17.63
CA ILE A 88 2.51 -3.92 17.17
C ILE A 88 3.35 -5.06 17.73
N GLU A 89 3.89 -5.89 16.85
CA GLU A 89 4.61 -7.11 17.18
C GLU A 89 6.01 -7.10 16.54
N GLY A 90 7.02 -7.49 17.30
CA GLY A 90 8.41 -7.56 16.85
C GLY A 90 9.31 -8.15 17.94
N LYS A 91 10.53 -8.55 17.57
CA LYS A 91 11.54 -9.03 18.53
C LYS A 91 11.97 -7.92 19.50
N ASP A 92 12.40 -6.80 18.92
CA ASP A 92 12.83 -5.60 19.63
C ASP A 92 11.97 -4.43 19.13
N ILE A 93 11.35 -3.67 20.05
CA ILE A 93 10.54 -2.48 19.72
C ILE A 93 11.16 -1.27 20.42
N THR A 94 11.70 -0.35 19.63
CA THR A 94 12.35 0.87 20.11
C THR A 94 11.52 2.09 19.74
N VAL A 95 11.12 2.88 20.74
CA VAL A 95 10.35 4.12 20.55
C VAL A 95 11.21 5.31 20.99
N ILE A 96 11.55 6.20 20.06
CA ILE A 96 12.41 7.37 20.30
C ILE A 96 11.64 8.63 19.91
N GLY A 97 11.48 9.55 20.86
CA GLY A 97 10.89 10.87 20.65
C GLY A 97 11.91 11.95 20.98
N SER A 98 12.09 12.93 20.10
CA SER A 98 12.95 14.09 20.36
C SER A 98 12.33 15.13 21.29
N GLY A 99 11.00 15.08 21.43
CA GLY A 99 10.22 15.88 22.38
C GLY A 99 9.59 14.98 23.45
N GLU A 100 8.32 15.22 23.75
CA GLU A 100 7.57 14.44 24.73
C GLU A 100 6.94 13.18 24.12
N ILE A 101 6.93 12.09 24.89
CA ILE A 101 6.13 10.89 24.63
C ILE A 101 5.09 10.78 25.75
N GLU A 102 3.81 10.93 25.41
CA GLU A 102 2.70 10.83 26.36
C GLU A 102 1.87 9.57 26.09
N VAL A 103 1.65 8.73 27.11
CA VAL A 103 0.83 7.52 27.04
C VAL A 103 -0.28 7.60 28.09
N LYS A 104 -1.53 7.77 27.63
CA LYS A 104 -2.73 7.86 28.48
C LYS A 104 -3.65 6.68 28.23
N ALA A 105 -4.20 6.12 29.30
CA ALA A 105 -5.26 5.11 29.23
C ALA A 105 -6.36 5.46 30.23
N SER A 106 -7.63 5.34 29.81
CA SER A 106 -8.78 5.50 30.70
C SER A 106 -8.98 4.32 31.66
N LYS A 107 -8.24 3.23 31.44
CA LYS A 107 -8.24 2.02 32.27
C LYS A 107 -6.80 1.69 32.68
N ASN A 108 -6.32 0.48 32.36
CA ASN A 108 -5.04 -0.01 32.83
C ASN A 108 -3.97 0.08 31.73
N ILE A 109 -2.75 0.42 32.14
CA ILE A 109 -1.53 0.15 31.38
C ILE A 109 -0.85 -1.05 32.05
N THR A 110 -0.58 -2.11 31.28
CA THR A 110 0.15 -3.29 31.75
C THR A 110 1.48 -3.38 31.03
N MET A 111 2.58 -3.30 31.77
CA MET A 111 3.93 -3.52 31.25
C MET A 111 4.55 -4.69 32.00
N LYS A 112 4.99 -5.72 31.28
CA LYS A 112 5.68 -6.88 31.84
C LYS A 112 7.08 -6.95 31.26
N GLY A 113 8.08 -6.72 32.08
CA GLY A 113 9.47 -7.06 31.79
C GLY A 113 9.81 -8.41 32.41
N SER A 114 10.58 -9.24 31.70
CA SER A 114 11.32 -10.32 32.36
C SER A 114 12.55 -9.74 33.07
N LYS A 115 12.94 -10.33 34.20
CA LYS A 115 14.27 -10.08 34.78
C LYS A 115 15.37 -10.55 33.85
#